data_AF-A0A7C5BQ29-F1
#
_entry.id   AF-A0A7C5BQ29-F1
#
_cell.length_a   1.000
_cell.length_b   1.000
_cell.length_c   1.000
_cell.angle_alpha   90.00
_cell.angle_beta   90.00
_cell.angle_gamma   90.00
#
_symmetry.space_group_name_H-M   'P 1'
#
loop_
_entity.id
_entity.type
_entity.pdbx_description
1 polymer ?
#
loop_
_entity_poly.entity_id
_entity_poly.type
_entity_poly.pdbx_seq_one_letter_code
_entity_poly.pdbx_strand_id
1 'polypeptide(L)'
;MNKSLITNLVAAGLVATGLAIEAPFREPVLSTGLFALAGGVTNWLAIHMLFEKVPGLYGSGVISARFEDFKIGINSLVMEQFFSKENLDRFVAEIVTEDANHHLDFHEVIEQTDLNPIFDSIVSVIMESSFGSMLGMFGGEGTLAPLKEPFINKMKVSLNEMAHSDSFQNSVRDKLSSAPVSSELHQQIEHVVQSRLDELTPQMVKDIIQAMIRQHLGWLVVWGGVFGGLIGLVASQLPI
;
A
#
# COMPACT_ATOMS: atom_id res chain seq x y z
N MET A 1 12.39 23.53 -16.65
CA MET A 1 12.90 23.86 -18.00
C MET A 1 13.34 22.57 -18.68
N ASN A 2 12.84 22.29 -19.89
CA ASN A 2 13.00 20.97 -20.51
C ASN A 2 14.44 20.81 -21.04
N LYS A 3 15.31 20.14 -20.27
CA LYS A 3 16.75 20.01 -20.55
C LYS A 3 17.02 19.47 -21.97
N SER A 4 16.18 18.53 -22.40
CA SER A 4 16.20 17.95 -23.75
C SER A 4 16.02 18.98 -24.86
N LEU A 5 15.14 19.96 -24.66
CA LEU A 5 14.81 20.98 -25.65
C LEU A 5 16.00 21.93 -25.86
N ILE A 6 16.66 22.32 -24.77
CA ILE A 6 17.88 23.14 -24.82
C ILE A 6 19.00 22.40 -25.55
N THR A 7 19.27 21.14 -25.21
CA THR A 7 20.33 20.35 -25.87
C THR A 7 20.08 20.23 -27.38
N ASN A 8 18.85 19.91 -27.78
CA ASN A 8 18.52 19.77 -29.20
C ASN A 8 18.59 21.12 -29.94
N LEU A 9 18.18 22.22 -29.31
CA LEU A 9 18.32 23.56 -29.88
C LEU A 9 19.79 23.97 -30.05
N VAL A 10 20.64 23.69 -29.06
CA VAL A 10 22.09 23.96 -29.16
C VAL A 10 22.71 23.13 -30.28
N ALA A 11 22.38 21.84 -30.37
CA ALA A 11 22.86 20.98 -31.44
C ALA A 11 22.38 21.46 -32.83
N ALA A 12 21.11 21.86 -32.95
CA ALA A 12 20.58 22.46 -34.18
C ALA A 12 21.28 23.77 -34.55
N GLY A 13 21.60 24.60 -33.54
CA GLY A 13 22.39 25.81 -33.71
C GLY A 13 23.80 25.52 -34.23
N LEU A 14 24.46 24.46 -33.74
CA LEU A 14 25.76 24.01 -34.24
C LEU A 14 25.67 23.53 -35.69
N VAL A 15 24.61 22.79 -36.07
CA VAL A 15 24.38 22.40 -37.47
C VAL A 15 24.22 23.63 -38.36
N ALA A 16 23.37 24.58 -37.97
CA ALA A 16 23.15 25.80 -38.75
C ALA A 16 24.44 26.63 -38.89
N THR A 17 25.21 26.75 -37.82
CA THR A 17 26.50 27.44 -37.81
C THR A 17 27.53 26.74 -38.69
N GLY A 18 27.59 25.40 -38.63
CA GLY A 18 28.45 24.59 -39.49
C GLY A 18 28.10 24.67 -40.98
N LEU A 19 26.84 24.97 -41.33
CA LEU A 19 26.45 25.21 -42.73
C LEU A 19 26.81 26.61 -43.23
N ALA A 20 26.95 27.59 -42.33
CA ALA A 20 27.20 29.00 -42.66
C ALA A 20 28.69 29.37 -42.69
N ILE A 21 29.57 28.58 -42.07
CA ILE A 21 31.01 28.86 -41.97
C ILE A 21 31.80 28.14 -43.08
N GLU A 22 32.90 28.76 -43.53
CA GLU A 22 33.82 28.22 -44.53
C GLU A 22 34.92 27.32 -43.92
N ALA A 23 35.71 26.67 -44.77
CA ALA A 23 36.85 25.86 -44.32
C ALA A 23 37.85 26.71 -43.52
N PRO A 24 38.55 26.15 -42.50
CA PRO A 24 38.64 24.74 -42.12
C PRO A 24 37.65 24.28 -41.05
N PHE A 25 36.91 25.19 -40.41
CA PHE A 25 36.05 24.87 -39.25
C PHE A 25 34.68 24.31 -39.62
N ARG A 26 34.31 24.36 -40.90
CA ARG A 26 33.05 23.84 -41.43
C ARG A 26 32.78 22.39 -41.04
N GLU A 27 33.71 21.48 -41.36
CA GLU A 27 33.54 20.04 -41.16
C GLU A 27 33.44 19.65 -39.66
N PRO A 28 34.33 20.13 -38.77
CA PRO A 28 34.23 19.81 -37.35
C PRO A 28 32.94 20.31 -36.69
N VAL A 29 32.52 21.54 -36.99
CA VAL A 29 31.31 22.13 -36.40
C VAL A 29 30.06 21.43 -36.91
N LEU A 30 30.00 21.16 -38.21
CA LEU A 30 28.86 20.48 -38.83
C LEU A 30 28.72 19.04 -38.34
N SER A 31 29.81 18.27 -38.31
CA SER A 31 29.82 16.88 -37.81
C SER A 31 29.42 16.82 -36.33
N THR A 32 30.01 17.69 -35.49
CA THR A 32 29.64 17.82 -34.08
C THR A 32 28.15 18.11 -33.91
N GLY A 33 27.61 19.08 -34.64
CA GLY A 33 26.19 19.43 -34.59
C GLY A 33 25.28 18.29 -35.04
N LEU A 34 25.60 17.63 -36.15
CA LEU A 34 24.78 16.54 -36.71
C LEU A 34 24.72 15.34 -35.78
N PHE A 35 25.87 14.89 -35.27
CA PHE A 35 25.90 13.75 -34.35
C PHE A 35 25.29 14.10 -32.98
N ALA A 36 25.51 15.32 -32.47
CA ALA A 36 24.84 15.78 -31.25
C ALA A 36 23.32 15.82 -31.42
N LEU A 37 22.83 16.31 -32.54
CA LEU A 37 21.39 16.40 -32.82
C LEU A 37 20.81 14.99 -33.01
N ALA A 38 21.47 14.11 -33.75
CA ALA A 38 21.05 12.73 -33.93
C ALA A 38 20.98 11.98 -32.59
N GLY A 39 22.00 12.12 -31.73
CA GLY A 39 22.03 11.51 -30.40
C GLY A 39 20.93 12.04 -29.49
N GLY A 40 20.75 13.37 -29.45
CA GLY A 40 19.71 14.02 -28.65
C GLY A 40 18.29 13.65 -29.10
N VAL A 41 18.01 13.71 -30.40
CA VAL A 41 16.70 13.36 -30.97
C VAL A 41 16.39 11.88 -30.79
N THR A 42 17.34 10.99 -31.04
CA THR A 42 17.13 9.54 -30.90
C THR A 42 16.83 9.18 -29.44
N ASN A 43 17.57 9.74 -28.49
CA ASN A 43 17.30 9.47 -27.08
C ASN A 43 16.00 10.12 -26.60
N TRP A 44 15.63 11.30 -27.12
CA TRP A 44 14.33 11.90 -26.85
C TRP A 44 13.19 11.01 -27.35
N LEU A 45 13.31 10.47 -28.57
CA LEU A 45 12.37 9.53 -29.15
C LEU A 45 12.31 8.24 -28.33
N ALA A 46 13.45 7.72 -27.87
CA ALA A 46 13.54 6.54 -27.01
C ALA A 46 12.76 6.76 -25.70
N ILE A 47 12.90 7.93 -25.06
CA ILE A 47 12.13 8.26 -23.86
C ILE A 47 10.63 8.36 -24.19
N HIS A 48 10.28 9.03 -25.30
CA HIS A 48 8.88 9.17 -25.71
C HIS A 48 8.23 7.80 -25.95
N MET A 49 8.92 6.88 -26.63
CA MET A 49 8.40 5.54 -26.91
C MET A 49 8.31 4.64 -25.67
N LEU A 50 8.96 4.94 -24.55
CA LEU A 50 8.71 4.19 -23.30
C LEU A 50 7.28 4.40 -22.80
N PHE A 51 6.75 5.61 -22.96
CA PHE A 51 5.46 6.03 -22.43
C PHE A 51 4.33 6.02 -23.46
N GLU A 52 4.65 6.26 -24.73
CA GLU A 52 3.67 6.37 -25.83
C GLU A 52 3.92 5.34 -26.90
N LYS A 53 2.83 4.84 -27.50
CA LYS A 53 2.90 3.94 -28.64
C LYS A 53 3.13 4.75 -29.91
N VAL A 54 4.23 4.46 -30.61
CA VAL A 54 4.62 5.15 -31.85
C VAL A 54 4.41 4.19 -33.03
N PRO A 55 3.61 4.55 -34.05
CA PRO A 55 3.36 3.67 -35.19
C PRO A 55 4.66 3.37 -35.94
N GLY A 56 4.89 2.09 -36.26
CA GLY A 56 6.07 1.64 -36.99
C GLY A 56 7.32 1.36 -36.15
N LEU A 57 7.32 1.68 -34.84
CA LEU A 57 8.42 1.38 -33.93
C LEU A 57 8.04 0.27 -32.94
N TYR A 58 8.65 -0.91 -33.12
CA TYR A 58 8.53 -2.04 -32.20
C TYR A 58 9.08 -1.67 -30.82
N GLY A 59 8.40 -2.13 -29.77
CA GLY A 59 8.78 -1.82 -28.38
C GLY A 59 8.33 -0.45 -27.88
N SER A 60 7.49 0.27 -28.63
CA SER A 60 6.87 1.51 -28.14
C SER A 60 5.67 1.24 -27.22
N GLY A 61 5.43 2.13 -26.26
CA GLY A 61 4.42 2.00 -25.22
C GLY A 61 4.71 0.91 -24.18
N VAL A 62 5.99 0.58 -23.94
CA VAL A 62 6.39 -0.54 -23.06
C VAL A 62 5.76 -0.46 -21.66
N ILE A 63 5.66 0.74 -21.07
CA ILE A 63 5.14 0.89 -19.71
C ILE A 63 3.66 0.48 -19.63
N SER A 64 2.83 1.02 -20.54
CA SER A 64 1.41 0.64 -20.61
C SER A 64 1.21 -0.80 -21.04
N ALA A 65 2.10 -1.35 -21.88
CA ALA A 65 2.04 -2.74 -22.34
C ALA A 65 2.39 -3.75 -21.24
N ARG A 66 3.18 -3.34 -20.25
CA ARG A 66 3.63 -4.16 -19.12
C ARG A 66 2.84 -3.87 -17.83
N PHE A 67 1.64 -3.31 -17.98
CA PHE A 67 0.78 -2.90 -16.87
C PHE A 67 0.55 -4.01 -15.83
N GLU A 68 0.28 -5.24 -16.27
CA GLU A 68 0.07 -6.38 -15.36
C GLU A 68 1.32 -6.71 -14.53
N ASP A 69 2.50 -6.64 -15.14
CA ASP A 69 3.77 -6.85 -14.44
C ASP A 69 3.96 -5.79 -13.33
N PHE A 70 3.52 -4.55 -13.57
CA PHE A 70 3.51 -3.51 -12.54
C PHE A 70 2.50 -3.78 -11.43
N LYS A 71 1.28 -4.25 -11.74
CA LYS A 71 0.31 -4.62 -10.69
C LYS A 71 0.86 -5.69 -9.77
N ILE A 72 1.45 -6.74 -10.35
CA ILE A 72 2.06 -7.85 -9.60
C ILE A 72 3.22 -7.32 -8.75
N GLY A 73 4.08 -6.45 -9.31
CA GLY A 73 5.18 -5.85 -8.58
C GLY A 73 4.72 -4.99 -7.39
N ILE A 74 3.64 -4.21 -7.56
CA ILE A 74 3.07 -3.41 -6.46
C ILE A 74 2.44 -4.34 -5.41
N ASN A 75 1.71 -5.37 -5.80
CA ASN A 75 1.15 -6.36 -4.87
C ASN A 75 2.25 -6.97 -3.99
N SER A 76 3.30 -7.51 -4.62
CA SER A 76 4.44 -8.12 -3.94
C SER A 76 5.12 -7.11 -3.01
N LEU A 77 5.36 -5.88 -3.47
CA LEU A 77 5.95 -4.83 -2.62
C LEU A 77 5.07 -4.53 -1.39
N VAL A 78 3.76 -4.41 -1.56
CA VAL A 78 2.83 -4.11 -0.46
C VAL A 78 2.72 -5.28 0.51
N MET A 79 2.47 -6.48 0.00
CA MET A 79 2.23 -7.67 0.82
C MET A 79 3.50 -8.22 1.46
N GLU A 80 4.64 -8.20 0.77
CA GLU A 80 5.88 -8.77 1.31
C GLU A 80 6.66 -7.78 2.16
N GLN A 81 6.65 -6.47 1.84
CA GLN A 81 7.46 -5.49 2.56
C GLN A 81 6.70 -4.81 3.69
N PHE A 82 5.41 -4.53 3.52
CA PHE A 82 4.61 -3.83 4.53
C PHE A 82 3.76 -4.80 5.35
N PHE A 83 2.96 -5.63 4.68
CA PHE A 83 1.98 -6.52 5.32
C PHE A 83 2.41 -7.98 5.37
N SER A 84 3.72 -8.24 5.51
CA SER A 84 4.20 -9.60 5.70
C SER A 84 3.58 -10.19 6.98
N LYS A 85 3.42 -11.51 7.03
CA LYS A 85 2.88 -12.20 8.21
C LYS A 85 3.62 -11.80 9.50
N GLU A 86 4.95 -11.74 9.43
CA GLU A 86 5.79 -11.33 10.56
C GLU A 86 5.55 -9.87 10.98
N ASN A 87 5.44 -8.95 10.02
CA ASN A 87 5.16 -7.55 10.32
C ASN A 87 3.77 -7.38 10.93
N LEU A 88 2.78 -8.13 10.44
CA LEU A 88 1.41 -8.10 10.93
C LEU A 88 1.30 -8.70 12.33
N ASP A 89 1.98 -9.83 12.57
CA ASP A 89 2.09 -10.45 13.90
C ASP A 89 2.67 -9.45 14.91
N ARG A 90 3.77 -8.78 14.54
CA ARG A 90 4.39 -7.75 15.37
C ARG A 90 3.45 -6.56 15.61
N PHE A 91 2.77 -6.08 14.56
CA PHE A 91 1.86 -4.93 14.67
C PHE A 91 0.65 -5.23 15.56
N VAL A 92 0.05 -6.43 15.43
CA VAL A 92 -1.05 -6.86 16.30
C VAL A 92 -0.57 -6.99 17.74
N ALA A 93 0.61 -7.61 17.95
CA ALA A 93 1.20 -7.69 19.28
C ALA A 93 1.47 -6.31 19.87
N GLU A 94 2.00 -5.35 19.10
CA GLU A 94 2.22 -3.97 19.52
C GLU A 94 0.91 -3.28 19.90
N ILE A 95 -0.15 -3.34 19.09
CA ILE A 95 -1.46 -2.74 19.46
C ILE A 95 -1.98 -3.31 20.79
N VAL A 96 -1.78 -4.61 21.00
CA VAL A 96 -2.27 -5.32 22.19
C VAL A 96 -1.39 -5.05 23.42
N THR A 97 -0.12 -4.66 23.24
CA THR A 97 0.90 -4.53 24.30
C THR A 97 1.41 -3.10 24.57
N GLU A 98 1.40 -2.19 23.60
CA GLU A 98 1.90 -0.81 23.72
C GLU A 98 1.15 -0.04 24.81
N ASP A 99 -0.09 -0.42 25.09
CA ASP A 99 -0.90 0.18 26.14
C ASP A 99 -1.08 -0.80 27.30
N ALA A 100 0.03 -1.16 27.95
CA ALA A 100 0.03 -1.94 29.19
C ALA A 100 -0.89 -1.35 30.29
N ASN A 101 -1.20 -0.04 30.20
CA ASN A 101 -2.13 0.67 31.08
C ASN A 101 -3.52 0.92 30.48
N HIS A 102 -3.77 0.62 29.21
CA HIS A 102 -5.11 0.70 28.61
C HIS A 102 -5.68 -0.71 28.59
N HIS A 103 -6.43 -1.01 29.65
CA HIS A 103 -7.20 -2.25 29.71
C HIS A 103 -8.28 -2.18 28.62
N LEU A 104 -8.56 -3.31 27.97
CA LEU A 104 -9.71 -3.40 27.08
C LEU A 104 -10.96 -3.12 27.93
N ASP A 105 -11.65 -2.03 27.65
CA ASP A 105 -12.86 -1.66 28.38
C ASP A 105 -14.05 -2.41 27.80
N PHE A 106 -14.57 -3.35 28.58
CA PHE A 106 -15.74 -4.14 28.23
C PHE A 106 -17.04 -3.60 28.83
N HIS A 107 -17.00 -2.45 29.53
CA HIS A 107 -18.14 -1.93 30.28
C HIS A 107 -19.38 -1.75 29.39
N GLU A 108 -19.22 -1.12 28.23
CA GLU A 108 -20.33 -0.88 27.30
C GLU A 108 -20.90 -2.20 26.73
N VAL A 109 -20.04 -3.16 26.40
CA VAL A 109 -20.44 -4.48 25.89
C VAL A 109 -21.24 -5.24 26.96
N ILE A 110 -20.78 -5.22 28.21
CA ILE A 110 -21.44 -5.89 29.33
C ILE A 110 -22.79 -5.21 29.65
N GLU A 111 -22.86 -3.88 29.57
CA GLU A 111 -24.11 -3.14 29.80
C GLU A 111 -25.18 -3.44 28.74
N GLN A 112 -24.76 -3.60 27.48
CA GLN A 112 -25.66 -3.94 26.37
C GLN A 112 -26.01 -5.43 26.29
N THR A 113 -25.31 -6.29 27.04
CA THR A 113 -25.55 -7.73 27.04
C THR A 113 -26.82 -8.09 27.81
N ASP A 114 -27.70 -8.87 27.19
CA ASP A 114 -28.91 -9.40 27.83
C ASP A 114 -28.57 -10.57 28.78
N LEU A 115 -28.73 -10.34 30.08
CA LEU A 115 -28.49 -11.35 31.13
C LEU A 115 -29.79 -12.04 31.62
N ASN A 116 -30.95 -11.73 31.03
CA ASN A 116 -32.21 -12.39 31.37
C ASN A 116 -32.14 -13.92 31.28
N PRO A 117 -31.52 -14.53 30.25
CA PRO A 117 -31.43 -15.99 30.15
C PRO A 117 -30.68 -16.65 31.31
N ILE A 118 -29.70 -15.95 31.89
CA ILE A 118 -28.93 -16.46 33.04
C ILE A 118 -29.81 -16.50 34.28
N PHE A 119 -30.58 -15.44 34.53
CA PHE A 119 -31.51 -15.42 35.65
C PHE A 119 -32.58 -16.50 35.52
N ASP A 120 -33.21 -16.59 34.34
CA ASP A 120 -34.27 -17.57 34.08
C ASP A 120 -33.73 -19.01 34.22
N SER A 121 -32.48 -19.27 33.80
CA SER A 121 -31.80 -20.56 34.01
C SER A 121 -31.58 -20.88 35.48
N ILE A 122 -31.14 -19.90 36.30
CA ILE A 122 -30.96 -20.10 37.75
C ILE A 122 -32.30 -20.38 38.43
N VAL A 123 -33.35 -19.66 38.03
CA VAL A 123 -34.71 -19.90 38.54
C VAL A 123 -35.15 -21.32 38.22
N SER A 124 -34.97 -21.79 36.98
CA SER A 124 -35.28 -23.18 36.59
C SER A 124 -34.56 -24.19 37.47
N VAL A 125 -33.24 -24.01 37.67
CA VAL A 125 -32.41 -24.90 38.50
C VAL A 125 -32.89 -24.91 39.95
N ILE A 126 -33.27 -23.75 40.51
CA ILE A 126 -33.81 -23.66 41.87
C ILE A 126 -35.15 -24.40 41.95
N MET A 127 -36.03 -24.22 40.97
CA MET A 127 -37.36 -24.84 40.95
C MET A 127 -37.29 -26.36 40.76
N GLU A 128 -36.29 -26.87 40.03
CA GLU A 128 -36.04 -28.30 39.87
C GLU A 128 -35.37 -28.94 41.09
N SER A 129 -34.78 -28.13 41.98
CA SER A 129 -34.11 -28.61 43.19
C SER A 129 -35.09 -28.93 44.33
N SER A 130 -34.58 -29.56 45.40
CA SER A 130 -35.33 -29.75 46.64
C SER A 130 -35.83 -28.44 47.27
N PHE A 131 -35.16 -27.32 46.96
CA PHE A 131 -35.56 -25.99 47.39
C PHE A 131 -36.80 -25.48 46.64
N GLY A 132 -36.98 -25.87 45.38
CA GLY A 132 -38.15 -25.55 44.57
C GLY A 132 -39.44 -26.15 45.13
N SER A 133 -39.39 -27.40 45.57
CA SER A 133 -40.50 -28.06 46.27
C SER A 133 -40.95 -27.31 47.54
N MET A 134 -40.00 -26.69 48.26
CA MET A 134 -40.29 -25.87 49.44
C MET A 134 -40.86 -24.50 49.03
N LEU A 135 -40.31 -23.86 48.01
CA LEU A 135 -40.80 -22.58 47.46
C LEU A 135 -42.22 -22.68 46.89
N GLY A 136 -42.59 -23.84 46.33
CA GLY A 136 -43.95 -24.11 45.84
C GLY A 136 -45.03 -23.90 46.90
N MET A 137 -44.72 -24.11 48.18
CA MET A 137 -45.66 -23.87 49.29
C MET A 137 -45.82 -22.38 49.65
N PHE A 138 -44.90 -21.51 49.22
CA PHE A 138 -44.86 -20.08 49.55
C PHE A 138 -45.09 -19.15 48.34
N GLY A 139 -45.61 -19.67 47.22
CA GLY A 139 -45.93 -18.87 46.02
C GLY A 139 -45.10 -19.22 44.78
N GLY A 140 -44.22 -20.23 44.87
CA GLY A 140 -43.49 -20.79 43.73
C GLY A 140 -42.53 -19.79 43.08
N GLU A 141 -42.34 -19.95 41.77
CA GLU A 141 -41.42 -19.14 40.95
C GLU A 141 -41.66 -17.62 41.06
N GLY A 142 -42.93 -17.21 41.22
CA GLY A 142 -43.29 -15.79 41.33
C GLY A 142 -42.65 -15.07 42.52
N THR A 143 -42.18 -15.81 43.53
CA THR A 143 -41.45 -15.24 44.68
C THR A 143 -40.03 -14.78 44.33
N LEU A 144 -39.46 -15.30 43.24
CA LEU A 144 -38.10 -14.98 42.79
C LEU A 144 -38.08 -13.79 41.81
N ALA A 145 -39.20 -13.47 41.17
CA ALA A 145 -39.29 -12.37 40.21
C ALA A 145 -38.75 -11.01 40.70
N PRO A 146 -38.98 -10.59 41.98
CA PRO A 146 -38.41 -9.33 42.49
C PRO A 146 -36.87 -9.30 42.55
N LEU A 147 -36.22 -10.48 42.53
CA LEU A 147 -34.76 -10.59 42.59
C LEU A 147 -34.10 -10.47 41.21
N LYS A 148 -34.88 -10.47 40.12
CA LYS A 148 -34.37 -10.43 38.74
C LYS A 148 -33.48 -9.22 38.48
N GLU A 149 -34.01 -8.02 38.69
CA GLU A 149 -33.27 -6.76 38.49
C GLU A 149 -32.04 -6.62 39.41
N PRO A 150 -32.15 -6.86 40.74
CA PRO A 150 -30.98 -6.88 41.62
C PRO A 150 -29.90 -7.88 41.19
N PHE A 151 -30.31 -9.06 40.73
CA PHE A 151 -29.40 -10.10 40.25
C PHE A 151 -28.67 -9.65 38.99
N ILE A 152 -29.40 -9.17 37.98
CA ILE A 152 -28.82 -8.70 36.71
C ILE A 152 -27.80 -7.58 36.96
N ASN A 153 -28.16 -6.58 37.78
CA ASN A 153 -27.27 -5.48 38.12
C ASN A 153 -26.00 -5.97 38.84
N LYS A 154 -26.15 -6.89 39.81
CA LYS A 154 -24.99 -7.44 40.52
C LYS A 154 -24.10 -8.27 39.60
N MET A 155 -24.68 -9.02 38.69
CA MET A 155 -23.96 -9.81 37.69
C MET A 155 -23.18 -8.93 36.72
N LYS A 156 -23.77 -7.84 36.21
CA LYS A 156 -23.05 -6.86 35.38
C LYS A 156 -21.83 -6.31 36.10
N VAL A 157 -21.95 -5.93 37.37
CA VAL A 157 -20.82 -5.47 38.19
C VAL A 157 -19.74 -6.55 38.30
N SER A 158 -20.11 -7.78 38.65
CA SER A 158 -19.13 -8.88 38.80
C SER A 158 -18.47 -9.29 37.47
N LEU A 159 -19.21 -9.26 36.36
CA LEU A 159 -18.64 -9.46 35.03
C LEU A 159 -17.68 -8.35 34.67
N ASN A 160 -18.00 -7.10 35.03
CA ASN A 160 -17.12 -5.96 34.76
C ASN A 160 -15.82 -6.06 35.57
N GLU A 161 -15.89 -6.42 36.85
CA GLU A 161 -14.73 -6.69 37.70
C GLU A 161 -13.87 -7.84 37.13
N MET A 162 -14.51 -8.92 36.66
CA MET A 162 -13.81 -10.05 36.05
C MET A 162 -13.15 -9.67 34.72
N ALA A 163 -13.86 -8.95 33.85
CA ALA A 163 -13.35 -8.52 32.55
C ALA A 163 -12.16 -7.57 32.69
N HIS A 164 -12.10 -6.78 33.75
CA HIS A 164 -10.98 -5.88 34.05
C HIS A 164 -9.86 -6.54 34.86
N SER A 165 -9.99 -7.81 35.24
CA SER A 165 -8.93 -8.55 35.93
C SER A 165 -7.76 -8.86 34.99
N ASP A 166 -6.54 -8.84 35.54
CA ASP A 166 -5.31 -9.10 34.78
C ASP A 166 -5.33 -10.48 34.10
N SER A 167 -5.90 -11.50 34.75
CA SER A 167 -5.98 -12.85 34.19
C SER A 167 -6.87 -12.91 32.94
N PHE A 168 -8.02 -12.23 32.97
CA PHE A 168 -8.92 -12.15 31.82
C PHE A 168 -8.29 -11.32 30.70
N GLN A 169 -7.78 -10.13 31.02
CA GLN A 169 -7.12 -9.25 30.07
C GLN A 169 -5.96 -9.97 29.36
N ASN A 170 -5.08 -10.65 30.10
CA ASN A 170 -3.97 -11.41 29.51
C ASN A 170 -4.46 -12.55 28.61
N SER A 171 -5.51 -13.28 29.02
CA SER A 171 -6.08 -14.35 28.20
C SER A 171 -6.66 -13.82 26.88
N VAL A 172 -7.30 -12.65 26.90
CA VAL A 172 -7.80 -11.99 25.69
C VAL A 172 -6.64 -11.52 24.82
N ARG A 173 -5.61 -10.89 25.41
CA ARG A 173 -4.42 -10.42 24.69
C ARG A 173 -3.69 -11.56 23.98
N ASP A 174 -3.49 -12.69 24.66
CA ASP A 174 -2.87 -13.89 24.09
C ASP A 174 -3.69 -14.43 22.91
N LYS A 175 -5.02 -14.37 23.01
CA LYS A 175 -5.90 -14.82 21.94
C LYS A 175 -5.89 -13.88 20.74
N LEU A 176 -5.87 -12.57 20.96
CA LEU A 176 -5.78 -11.56 19.90
C LEU A 176 -4.42 -11.61 19.18
N SER A 177 -3.36 -11.90 19.92
CA SER A 177 -2.00 -12.06 19.37
C SER A 177 -1.76 -13.45 18.74
N SER A 178 -2.81 -14.29 18.64
CA SER A 178 -2.66 -15.64 18.10
C SER A 178 -2.59 -15.66 16.57
N ALA A 179 -1.79 -16.58 16.04
CA ALA A 179 -1.57 -16.72 14.60
C ALA A 179 -2.84 -16.83 13.72
N PRO A 180 -3.96 -17.45 14.15
CA PRO A 180 -5.20 -17.46 13.37
C PRO A 180 -5.76 -16.07 13.09
N VAL A 181 -5.76 -15.16 14.07
CA VAL A 181 -6.31 -13.80 13.93
C VAL A 181 -5.45 -13.00 12.95
N SER A 182 -4.13 -13.07 13.08
CA SER A 182 -3.21 -12.44 12.14
C SER A 182 -3.37 -13.00 10.72
N SER A 183 -3.55 -14.31 10.57
CA SER A 183 -3.79 -14.91 9.26
C SER A 183 -5.08 -14.41 8.60
N GLU A 184 -6.16 -14.25 9.35
CA GLU A 184 -7.42 -13.70 8.84
C GLU A 184 -7.26 -12.22 8.44
N LEU A 185 -6.59 -11.42 9.26
CA LEU A 185 -6.27 -10.03 8.95
C LEU A 185 -5.41 -9.91 7.69
N HIS A 186 -4.39 -10.76 7.55
CA HIS A 186 -3.55 -10.81 6.36
C HIS A 186 -4.39 -11.07 5.09
N GLN A 187 -5.28 -12.06 5.14
CA GLN A 187 -6.18 -12.37 4.02
C GLN A 187 -7.12 -11.20 3.68
N GLN A 188 -7.66 -10.53 4.70
CA GLN A 188 -8.54 -9.38 4.49
C GLN A 188 -7.80 -8.20 3.86
N ILE A 189 -6.58 -7.92 4.32
CA ILE A 189 -5.72 -6.88 3.75
C ILE A 189 -5.35 -7.23 2.30
N GLU A 190 -4.95 -8.47 2.05
CA GLU A 190 -4.64 -8.95 0.70
C GLU A 190 -5.81 -8.75 -0.26
N HIS A 191 -7.03 -9.09 0.18
CA HIS A 191 -8.23 -8.88 -0.62
C HIS A 191 -8.48 -7.38 -0.92
N VAL A 192 -8.31 -6.51 0.08
CA VAL A 192 -8.46 -5.05 -0.11
C VAL A 192 -7.40 -4.50 -1.06
N VAL A 193 -6.14 -4.89 -0.88
CA VAL A 193 -5.03 -4.49 -1.75
C VAL A 193 -5.29 -4.96 -3.18
N GLN A 194 -5.65 -6.22 -3.36
CA GLN A 194 -5.95 -6.78 -4.67
C GLN A 194 -7.10 -6.05 -5.37
N SER A 195 -8.20 -5.80 -4.66
CA SER A 195 -9.33 -5.03 -5.21
C SER A 195 -8.91 -3.62 -5.67
N ARG A 196 -8.02 -2.94 -4.92
CA ARG A 196 -7.52 -1.61 -5.31
C ARG A 196 -6.55 -1.67 -6.47
N LEU A 197 -5.75 -2.72 -6.56
CA LEU A 197 -4.91 -2.96 -7.73
C LEU A 197 -5.76 -3.22 -8.96
N ASP A 198 -6.88 -3.92 -8.84
CA ASP A 198 -7.79 -4.19 -9.95
C ASP A 198 -8.50 -2.96 -10.50
N GLU A 199 -8.64 -1.92 -9.70
CA GLU A 199 -9.11 -0.59 -10.14
C GLU A 199 -8.02 0.22 -10.88
N LEU A 200 -6.75 -0.18 -10.81
CA LEU A 200 -5.68 0.53 -11.51
C LEU A 200 -5.89 0.42 -13.02
N THR A 201 -5.64 1.52 -13.70
CA THR A 201 -5.63 1.57 -15.17
C THR A 201 -4.20 1.74 -15.68
N PRO A 202 -3.92 1.33 -16.93
CA PRO A 202 -2.62 1.57 -17.56
C PRO A 202 -2.19 3.05 -17.54
N GLN A 203 -3.16 3.97 -17.64
CA GLN A 203 -2.90 5.41 -17.59
C GLN A 203 -2.41 5.86 -16.22
N MET A 204 -3.02 5.36 -15.13
CA MET A 204 -2.58 5.69 -13.77
C MET A 204 -1.14 5.22 -13.51
N VAL A 205 -0.80 3.99 -13.93
CA VAL A 205 0.57 3.46 -13.77
C VAL A 205 1.57 4.29 -14.58
N LYS A 206 1.22 4.63 -15.82
CA LYS A 206 2.02 5.52 -16.66
C LYS A 206 2.27 6.85 -15.96
N ASP A 207 1.25 7.47 -15.38
CA ASP A 207 1.37 8.76 -14.70
C ASP A 207 2.25 8.68 -13.44
N ILE A 208 2.11 7.61 -12.63
CA ILE A 208 2.96 7.34 -11.47
C ILE A 208 4.42 7.21 -11.89
N ILE A 209 4.73 6.33 -12.85
CA ILE A 209 6.10 6.10 -13.31
C ILE A 209 6.66 7.39 -13.92
N GLN A 210 5.89 8.07 -14.76
CA GLN A 210 6.31 9.31 -15.40
C GLN A 210 6.63 10.40 -14.37
N ALA A 211 5.85 10.53 -13.30
CA ALA A 211 6.15 11.46 -12.21
C ALA A 211 7.48 11.12 -11.51
N MET A 212 7.76 9.83 -11.31
CA MET A 212 8.98 9.36 -10.63
C MET A 212 10.25 9.54 -11.48
N ILE A 213 10.23 9.17 -12.77
CA ILE A 213 11.48 9.01 -13.55
C ILE A 213 11.71 10.09 -14.62
N ARG A 214 10.68 10.82 -15.07
CA ARG A 214 10.79 11.72 -16.24
C ARG A 214 11.85 12.81 -16.05
N GLN A 215 12.02 13.32 -14.83
CA GLN A 215 13.04 14.32 -14.53
C GLN A 215 14.46 13.78 -14.70
N HIS A 216 14.68 12.51 -14.37
CA HIS A 216 15.97 11.83 -14.49
C HIS A 216 16.25 11.41 -15.93
N LEU A 217 15.23 10.94 -16.65
CA LEU A 217 15.35 10.56 -18.08
C LEU A 217 15.78 11.74 -18.97
N GLY A 218 15.39 12.98 -18.63
CA GLY A 218 15.82 14.16 -19.38
C GLY A 218 17.34 14.30 -19.51
N TRP A 219 18.12 13.77 -18.56
CA TRP A 219 19.58 13.76 -18.63
C TRP A 219 20.15 12.84 -19.70
N LEU A 220 19.47 11.74 -20.03
CA LEU A 220 19.90 10.86 -21.12
C LEU A 220 19.94 11.61 -22.46
N VAL A 221 19.03 12.57 -22.67
CA VAL A 221 19.02 13.39 -23.90
C VAL A 221 20.22 14.33 -23.94
N VAL A 222 20.53 14.95 -22.79
CA VAL A 222 21.70 15.82 -22.66
C VAL A 222 22.98 15.04 -22.98
N TRP A 223 23.15 13.88 -22.36
CA TRP A 223 24.31 13.03 -22.60
C TRP A 223 24.35 12.46 -24.03
N GLY A 224 23.21 12.09 -24.60
CA GLY A 224 23.12 11.70 -26.01
C GLY A 224 23.62 12.80 -26.95
N GLY A 225 23.28 14.06 -26.66
CA GLY A 225 23.79 15.22 -27.39
C GLY A 225 25.28 15.48 -27.16
N VAL A 226 25.76 15.41 -25.91
CA VAL A 226 27.18 15.63 -25.58
C VAL A 226 28.07 14.55 -26.19
N PHE A 227 27.75 13.26 -25.99
CA PHE A 227 28.52 12.15 -26.55
C PHE A 227 28.41 12.11 -28.07
N GLY A 228 27.22 12.37 -28.63
CA GLY A 228 27.06 12.53 -30.07
C GLY A 228 27.98 13.62 -30.62
N GLY A 229 28.00 14.81 -29.99
CA GLY A 229 28.88 15.90 -30.38
C GLY A 229 30.37 15.54 -30.30
N LEU A 230 30.81 14.90 -29.21
CA LEU A 230 32.18 14.43 -29.06
C LEU A 230 32.57 13.44 -30.15
N ILE A 231 31.70 12.47 -30.45
CA ILE A 231 31.92 11.49 -31.53
C ILE A 231 32.01 12.21 -32.88
N GLY A 232 31.12 13.15 -33.16
CA GLY A 232 31.13 13.94 -34.38
C GLY A 232 32.42 14.75 -34.55
N LEU A 233 32.92 15.35 -33.47
CA LEU A 233 34.18 16.08 -33.45
C LEU A 233 35.36 15.16 -33.74
N VAL A 234 35.46 14.02 -33.05
CA VAL A 234 36.52 13.04 -33.29
C VAL A 234 36.46 12.49 -34.71
N ALA A 235 35.27 12.17 -35.21
CA ALA A 235 35.06 11.67 -36.56
C ALA A 235 35.51 12.67 -37.64
N SER A 236 35.32 13.98 -37.41
CA SER A 236 35.80 15.01 -38.35
C SER A 236 37.32 15.17 -38.41
N GLN A 237 38.05 14.72 -37.39
CA GLN A 237 39.52 14.84 -37.31
C GLN A 237 40.23 13.56 -37.77
N LEU A 238 39.48 12.47 -37.97
CA LEU A 238 40.01 11.25 -38.56
C LEU A 238 40.07 11.40 -40.08
N PRO A 239 41.24 11.22 -40.72
CA PRO A 239 41.31 11.14 -42.16
C PRO A 239 40.69 9.80 -42.59
N ILE A 240 39.45 9.86 -43.08
CA ILE A 240 38.78 8.76 -43.78
C ILE A 240 38.80 9.08 -45.28
#